data_AF-A9G7F1-F1
#
_entry.id   AF-A9G7F1-F1
#
_cell.length_a   1.000
_cell.length_b   1.000
_cell.length_c   1.000
_cell.angle_alpha   90.00
_cell.angle_beta   90.00
_cell.angle_gamma   90.00
#
_symmetry.space_group_name_H-M   'P 1'
#
loop_
_entity.id
_entity.type
_entity.pdbx_description
1 polymer ?
#
loop_
_entity_poly.entity_id
_entity_poly.type
_entity_poly.pdbx_seq_one_letter_code
_entity_poly.pdbx_strand_id
1 'polypeptide(L)'
;MSDPNRLLVVSHSVLASIGRDQIEHAIPASDRAGGWDHVEIAPVRAELGRLHEIDWAAALAEQERLFAERLCGELAGRRRLAYFGFAPIPLAAHLGYRMTRCVAVDIYQHNRFRFDWAWSSDDSVSAPPALKPPSGLPEYGSRDEGPVVIRVSTSHRIAPWETAEIVPSSLADVDVMLAAPGEEALRTQSALTEVVKAFNDALSQVKSMFPRLTAIHLFAAVPVGLAFRLGAQINPTIYPEVVTYQYWRKGTPQYRQAIVLAERCRADLPALRLDNAGSAMGDVVADPALQTVMNLYNAPNRFLDALSYGWADEAPRRFCEIMVGAYNSASRAREILEKSGIDMGSVNFEQPVRAIWYEALNVAARAGGTRKLARSVRMDGMIAAYHPKIDEIIKATHATEEGSCQP
;
A
#
# COMPACT_ATOMS: atom_id res chain seq x y z
N MET A 1 27.86 3.03 -14.57
CA MET A 1 26.79 3.72 -15.32
C MET A 1 25.71 2.71 -15.59
N SER A 2 24.49 2.95 -15.13
CA SER A 2 23.35 2.03 -15.31
C SER A 2 22.91 2.01 -16.78
N ASP A 3 22.54 0.84 -17.30
CA ASP A 3 22.09 0.70 -18.70
C ASP A 3 20.73 1.40 -18.88
N PRO A 4 20.62 2.40 -19.77
CA PRO A 4 19.40 3.18 -19.97
C PRO A 4 18.20 2.35 -20.46
N ASN A 5 18.46 1.18 -21.06
CA ASN A 5 17.43 0.30 -21.62
C ASN A 5 16.96 -0.78 -20.62
N ARG A 6 17.64 -0.93 -19.48
CA ARG A 6 17.19 -1.82 -18.40
C ARG A 6 16.10 -1.15 -17.57
N LEU A 7 15.03 -1.89 -17.32
CA LEU A 7 13.93 -1.43 -16.47
C LEU A 7 14.39 -1.33 -15.01
N LEU A 8 14.19 -0.18 -14.38
CA LEU A 8 14.35 -0.07 -12.94
C LEU A 8 13.02 -0.42 -12.26
N VAL A 9 13.01 -1.44 -11.42
CA VAL A 9 11.86 -1.80 -10.60
C VAL A 9 12.08 -1.30 -9.18
N VAL A 10 11.09 -0.57 -8.66
CA VAL A 10 11.08 -0.07 -7.28
C VAL A 10 9.93 -0.69 -6.52
N SER A 11 10.24 -1.44 -5.47
CA SER A 11 9.23 -1.96 -4.54
C SER A 11 9.22 -1.17 -3.25
N HIS A 12 8.07 -0.65 -2.87
CA HIS A 12 7.87 0.13 -1.65
C HIS A 12 7.14 -0.72 -0.59
N SER A 13 7.90 -1.45 0.22
CA SER A 13 7.43 -2.60 1.01
C SER A 13 7.26 -2.28 2.50
N VAL A 14 6.47 -1.26 2.87
CA VAL A 14 6.32 -0.87 4.29
C VAL A 14 5.34 -1.78 5.04
N LEU A 15 4.23 -2.14 4.38
CA LEU A 15 3.10 -2.89 4.95
C LEU A 15 3.20 -4.39 4.72
N ALA A 16 3.88 -4.80 3.65
CA ALA A 16 4.08 -6.19 3.28
C ALA A 16 5.29 -6.30 2.32
N SER A 17 5.92 -7.47 2.30
CA SER A 17 6.94 -7.79 1.30
C SER A 17 6.32 -7.96 -0.09
N ILE A 18 7.05 -7.56 -1.12
CA ILE A 18 6.68 -7.75 -2.53
C ILE A 18 7.67 -8.74 -3.12
N GLY A 19 7.19 -9.93 -3.48
CA GLY A 19 8.01 -11.01 -3.99
C GLY A 19 8.59 -10.71 -5.37
N ARG A 20 9.83 -11.14 -5.63
CA ARG A 20 10.47 -11.00 -6.93
C ARG A 20 9.70 -11.75 -8.03
N ASP A 21 9.19 -12.92 -7.70
CA ASP A 21 8.31 -13.73 -8.55
C ASP A 21 7.02 -12.99 -8.92
N GLN A 22 6.40 -12.29 -7.96
CA GLN A 22 5.21 -11.47 -8.20
C GLN A 22 5.50 -10.32 -9.16
N ILE A 23 6.64 -9.65 -8.99
CA ILE A 23 7.12 -8.60 -9.89
C ILE A 23 7.37 -9.17 -11.30
N GLU A 24 8.08 -10.29 -11.41
CA GLU A 24 8.41 -10.92 -12.70
C GLU A 24 7.18 -11.42 -13.45
N HIS A 25 6.15 -11.86 -12.72
CA HIS A 25 4.87 -12.27 -13.29
C HIS A 25 4.04 -11.07 -13.77
N ALA A 26 4.10 -9.95 -13.04
CA ALA A 26 3.35 -8.74 -13.36
C ALA A 26 3.88 -7.98 -14.57
N ILE A 27 5.21 -7.90 -14.71
CA ILE A 27 5.86 -7.15 -15.78
C ILE A 27 5.89 -8.00 -17.06
N PRO A 28 5.32 -7.52 -18.19
CA PRO A 28 5.38 -8.24 -19.45
C PRO A 28 6.81 -8.60 -19.85
N ALA A 29 7.02 -9.81 -20.39
CA ALA A 29 8.36 -10.27 -20.79
C ALA A 29 9.04 -9.32 -21.79
N SER A 30 8.26 -8.69 -22.68
CA SER A 30 8.74 -7.66 -23.62
C SER A 30 9.30 -6.42 -22.92
N ASP A 31 8.70 -6.00 -21.81
CA ASP A 31 9.10 -4.80 -21.05
C ASP A 31 10.36 -5.04 -20.20
N ARG A 32 10.73 -6.30 -19.96
CA ARG A 32 11.96 -6.68 -19.26
C ARG A 32 12.98 -7.42 -20.14
N ALA A 33 12.84 -7.37 -21.46
CA ALA A 33 13.71 -8.08 -22.41
C ALA A 33 15.18 -7.62 -22.33
N GLY A 34 15.43 -6.34 -22.02
CA GLY A 34 16.78 -5.81 -21.76
C GLY A 34 17.35 -6.18 -20.37
N GLY A 35 16.57 -6.91 -19.57
CA GLY A 35 16.81 -7.14 -18.14
C GLY A 35 16.26 -6.00 -17.28
N TRP A 36 16.30 -6.22 -15.97
CA TRP A 36 15.77 -5.29 -14.99
C TRP A 36 16.59 -5.31 -13.71
N ASP A 37 16.63 -4.17 -13.04
CA ASP A 37 17.30 -3.99 -11.74
C ASP A 37 16.23 -3.70 -10.69
N HIS A 38 16.44 -4.16 -9.45
CA HIS A 38 15.44 -4.08 -8.39
C HIS A 38 15.98 -3.32 -7.19
N VAL A 39 15.25 -2.30 -6.75
CA VAL A 39 15.52 -1.56 -5.52
C VAL A 39 14.30 -1.63 -4.62
N GLU A 40 14.48 -2.15 -3.40
CA GLU A 40 13.48 -2.09 -2.34
C GLU A 40 13.69 -0.84 -1.47
N ILE A 41 12.59 -0.10 -1.26
CA ILE A 41 12.48 0.99 -0.30
C ILE A 41 11.50 0.57 0.80
N ALA A 42 11.98 0.46 2.02
CA ALA A 42 11.19 0.08 3.18
C ALA A 42 11.72 0.83 4.42
N PRO A 43 11.40 2.12 4.56
CA PRO A 43 11.95 2.97 5.62
C PRO A 43 11.47 2.58 7.03
N VAL A 44 10.38 1.84 7.10
CA VAL A 44 9.82 1.29 8.33
C VAL A 44 9.04 0.03 7.96
N ARG A 45 8.90 -0.91 8.89
CA ARG A 45 7.95 -2.03 8.79
C ARG A 45 6.77 -1.72 9.70
N ALA A 46 5.56 -1.76 9.16
CA ALA A 46 4.35 -1.43 9.91
C ALA A 46 3.19 -2.35 9.53
N GLU A 47 2.33 -2.62 10.50
CA GLU A 47 1.07 -3.32 10.26
C GLU A 47 -0.01 -2.33 9.84
N LEU A 48 -0.89 -2.73 8.91
CA LEU A 48 -1.97 -1.87 8.39
C LEU A 48 -2.86 -1.27 9.50
N GLY A 49 -3.07 -2.01 10.60
CA GLY A 49 -3.87 -1.56 11.75
C GLY A 49 -3.12 -0.61 12.71
N ARG A 50 -1.79 -0.51 12.58
CA ARG A 50 -0.90 0.23 13.51
C ARG A 50 -0.22 1.42 12.86
N LEU A 51 -0.72 1.91 11.72
CA LEU A 51 -0.16 3.10 11.06
C LEU A 51 -0.16 4.37 11.91
N HIS A 52 -1.00 4.42 12.94
CA HIS A 52 -1.04 5.51 13.91
C HIS A 52 0.14 5.51 14.91
N GLU A 53 0.92 4.42 14.96
CA GLU A 53 2.11 4.25 15.80
C GLU A 53 3.40 4.65 15.05
N ILE A 54 3.33 4.94 13.75
CA ILE A 54 4.51 5.34 12.95
C ILE A 54 5.02 6.71 13.41
N ASP A 55 6.30 6.77 13.73
CA ASP A 55 7.04 8.04 13.78
C ASP A 55 7.32 8.51 12.35
N TRP A 56 6.51 9.47 11.89
CA TRP A 56 6.60 9.99 10.53
C TRP A 56 7.89 10.74 10.25
N ALA A 57 8.50 11.37 11.26
CA ALA A 57 9.76 12.09 11.07
C ALA A 57 10.91 11.10 10.88
N ALA A 58 10.98 10.05 11.71
CA ALA A 58 11.97 8.99 11.56
C ALA A 58 11.79 8.22 10.24
N ALA A 59 10.55 7.85 9.89
CA ALA A 59 10.26 7.16 8.64
C ALA A 59 10.58 8.01 7.41
N LEU A 60 10.34 9.32 7.46
CA LEU A 60 10.71 10.25 6.40
C LEU A 60 12.24 10.35 6.24
N ALA A 61 12.96 10.55 7.34
CA ALA A 61 14.43 10.64 7.34
C ALA A 61 15.07 9.36 6.77
N GLU A 62 14.57 8.19 7.16
CA GLU A 62 15.07 6.92 6.62
C GLU A 62 14.69 6.74 5.13
N GLN A 63 13.50 7.17 4.72
CA GLN A 63 13.11 7.12 3.31
C GLN A 63 14.00 8.02 2.43
N GLU A 64 14.34 9.20 2.93
CA GLU A 64 15.28 10.12 2.29
C GLU A 64 16.68 9.50 2.15
N ARG A 65 17.18 8.89 3.22
CA ARG A 65 18.46 8.17 3.22
C ARG A 65 18.46 7.04 2.17
N LEU A 66 17.44 6.17 2.19
CA LEU A 66 17.30 5.07 1.22
C LEU A 66 17.15 5.59 -0.22
N PHE A 67 16.43 6.69 -0.42
CA PHE A 67 16.31 7.31 -1.74
C PHE A 67 17.68 7.77 -2.25
N ALA A 68 18.44 8.51 -1.42
CA ALA A 68 19.75 9.02 -1.80
C ALA A 68 20.75 7.90 -2.09
N GLU A 69 20.83 6.90 -1.22
CA GLU A 69 21.81 5.82 -1.32
C GLU A 69 21.48 4.78 -2.41
N ARG A 70 20.20 4.46 -2.61
CA ARG A 70 19.81 3.30 -3.44
C ARG A 70 19.12 3.66 -4.74
N LEU A 71 18.45 4.82 -4.81
CA LEU A 71 17.66 5.20 -5.99
C LEU A 71 18.30 6.33 -6.78
N CYS A 72 18.86 7.35 -6.12
CA CYS A 72 19.32 8.56 -6.81
C CYS A 72 20.36 8.25 -7.89
N GLY A 73 21.34 7.38 -7.60
CA GLY A 73 22.34 6.95 -8.57
C GLY A 73 21.74 6.09 -9.69
N GLU A 74 20.78 5.23 -9.37
CA GLU A 74 20.15 4.33 -10.34
C GLU A 74 19.22 5.06 -11.30
N LEU A 75 18.61 6.17 -10.88
CA LEU A 75 17.72 6.99 -11.72
C LEU A 75 18.49 7.69 -12.86
N ALA A 76 19.78 7.98 -12.66
CA ALA A 76 20.62 8.66 -13.64
C ALA A 76 20.83 7.79 -14.88
N GLY A 77 20.04 8.05 -15.93
CA GLY A 77 20.11 7.37 -17.22
C GLY A 77 18.94 6.43 -17.51
N ARG A 78 18.04 6.15 -16.55
CA ARG A 78 16.89 5.26 -16.79
C ARG A 78 15.82 5.96 -17.61
N ARG A 79 15.24 5.24 -18.56
CA ARG A 79 14.11 5.72 -19.37
C ARG A 79 12.74 5.41 -18.76
N ARG A 80 12.63 4.26 -18.10
CA ARG A 80 11.40 3.74 -17.50
C ARG A 80 11.66 3.17 -16.11
N LEU A 81 10.65 3.28 -15.26
CA LEU A 81 10.61 2.71 -13.91
C LEU A 81 9.28 1.99 -13.72
N ALA A 82 9.30 0.82 -13.08
CA ALA A 82 8.09 0.13 -12.63
C ALA A 82 7.97 0.25 -11.10
N TYR A 83 6.86 0.78 -10.62
CA TYR A 83 6.62 0.99 -9.19
C TYR A 83 5.58 0.01 -8.65
N PHE A 84 5.96 -0.68 -7.58
CA PHE A 84 5.12 -1.60 -6.81
C PHE A 84 5.03 -1.08 -5.38
N GLY A 85 3.83 -1.01 -4.81
CA GLY A 85 3.65 -0.40 -3.49
C GLY A 85 2.80 -1.21 -2.55
N PHE A 86 3.31 -1.38 -1.33
CA PHE A 86 2.55 -1.67 -0.11
C PHE A 86 3.01 -0.66 0.95
N ALA A 87 2.67 0.61 0.75
CA ALA A 87 3.10 1.69 1.61
C ALA A 87 1.95 2.61 2.03
N PRO A 88 2.03 3.22 3.23
CA PRO A 88 1.12 4.28 3.63
C PRO A 88 1.11 5.42 2.61
N ILE A 89 -0.06 6.05 2.45
CA ILE A 89 -0.30 7.13 1.49
C ILE A 89 0.75 8.26 1.62
N PRO A 90 1.09 8.75 2.83
CA PRO A 90 2.12 9.78 3.01
C PRO A 90 3.50 9.38 2.46
N LEU A 91 3.97 8.16 2.74
CA LEU A 91 5.28 7.70 2.28
C LEU A 91 5.31 7.51 0.77
N ALA A 92 4.25 6.95 0.19
CA ALA A 92 4.13 6.79 -1.26
C ALA A 92 4.11 8.14 -1.98
N ALA A 93 3.31 9.10 -1.49
CA ALA A 93 3.28 10.46 -2.02
C ALA A 93 4.65 11.14 -1.92
N HIS A 94 5.35 10.98 -0.79
CA HIS A 94 6.70 11.49 -0.64
C HIS A 94 7.68 10.88 -1.65
N LEU A 95 7.71 9.56 -1.80
CA LEU A 95 8.60 8.91 -2.76
C LEU A 95 8.32 9.37 -4.20
N GLY A 96 7.04 9.55 -4.55
CA GLY A 96 6.64 10.13 -5.83
C GLY A 96 7.12 11.56 -6.02
N TYR A 97 6.97 12.40 -4.99
CA TYR A 97 7.45 13.78 -4.96
C TYR A 97 8.96 13.87 -5.24
N ARG A 98 9.75 12.92 -4.70
CA ARG A 98 11.19 12.80 -4.96
C ARG A 98 11.55 12.35 -6.37
N MET A 99 10.63 11.68 -7.06
CA MET A 99 10.81 11.20 -8.43
C MET A 99 10.24 12.16 -9.49
N THR A 100 9.77 13.34 -9.08
CA THR A 100 9.22 14.37 -9.98
C THR A 100 10.18 14.67 -11.13
N ARG A 101 9.74 14.41 -12.37
CA ARG A 101 10.47 14.64 -13.64
C ARG A 101 11.74 13.81 -13.86
N CYS A 102 11.98 12.76 -13.07
CA CYS A 102 13.18 11.93 -13.22
C CYS A 102 13.06 10.89 -14.34
N VAL A 103 11.90 10.24 -14.47
CA VAL A 103 11.73 9.06 -15.35
C VAL A 103 10.25 8.78 -15.63
N ALA A 104 9.91 8.12 -16.74
CA ALA A 104 8.56 7.61 -16.98
C ALA A 104 8.26 6.46 -16.00
N VAL A 105 7.18 6.57 -15.22
CA VAL A 105 6.82 5.58 -14.18
C VAL A 105 5.58 4.79 -14.57
N ASP A 106 5.74 3.49 -14.72
CA ASP A 106 4.67 2.50 -14.83
C ASP A 106 4.24 2.07 -13.42
N ILE A 107 2.96 2.26 -13.10
CA ILE A 107 2.42 1.85 -11.81
C ILE A 107 1.92 0.43 -11.92
N TYR A 108 2.27 -0.41 -10.96
CA TYR A 108 1.68 -1.72 -10.77
C TYR A 108 0.91 -1.69 -9.46
N GLN A 109 -0.41 -1.87 -9.56
CA GLN A 109 -1.30 -1.80 -8.42
C GLN A 109 -1.77 -3.21 -8.05
N HIS A 110 -1.60 -3.57 -6.78
CA HIS A 110 -2.06 -4.86 -6.29
C HIS A 110 -3.59 -4.91 -6.28
N ASN A 111 -4.16 -5.88 -6.99
CA ASN A 111 -5.58 -6.19 -6.98
C ASN A 111 -5.91 -7.03 -5.74
N ARG A 112 -6.75 -6.50 -4.84
CA ARG A 112 -7.04 -7.16 -3.55
C ARG A 112 -7.84 -8.47 -3.68
N PHE A 113 -8.53 -8.69 -4.79
CA PHE A 113 -9.36 -9.87 -5.00
C PHE A 113 -8.67 -10.97 -5.82
N ARG A 114 -7.88 -10.57 -6.83
CA ARG A 114 -7.10 -11.51 -7.66
C ARG A 114 -5.74 -11.85 -7.06
N PHE A 115 -5.24 -11.02 -6.13
CA PHE A 115 -3.90 -11.15 -5.53
C PHE A 115 -2.78 -11.11 -6.56
N ASP A 116 -2.97 -10.28 -7.58
CA ASP A 116 -1.99 -10.01 -8.63
C ASP A 116 -1.74 -8.51 -8.74
N TRP A 117 -0.80 -8.13 -9.59
CA TRP A 117 -0.46 -6.73 -9.88
C TRP A 117 -0.90 -6.31 -11.28
N ALA A 118 -1.77 -7.10 -11.91
CA ALA A 118 -2.17 -6.90 -13.28
C ALA A 118 -3.22 -5.80 -13.38
N TRP A 119 -3.09 -4.93 -14.38
CA TRP A 119 -4.18 -4.07 -14.80
C TRP A 119 -5.22 -4.90 -15.57
N SER A 120 -6.50 -4.54 -15.45
CA SER A 120 -7.46 -4.97 -16.46
C SER A 120 -7.12 -4.28 -17.78
N SER A 121 -7.31 -4.97 -18.91
CA SER A 121 -7.13 -4.31 -20.22
C SER A 121 -8.20 -3.23 -20.38
N ASP A 122 -7.84 -2.08 -20.96
CA ASP A 122 -8.79 -1.01 -21.22
C ASP A 122 -9.97 -1.51 -22.09
N ASP A 123 -9.71 -2.42 -23.02
CA ASP A 123 -10.73 -3.05 -23.87
C ASP A 123 -11.71 -3.97 -23.11
N SER A 124 -11.34 -4.45 -21.92
CA SER A 124 -12.19 -5.35 -21.10
C SER A 124 -13.17 -4.62 -20.19
N VAL A 125 -13.06 -3.30 -20.06
CA VAL A 125 -13.89 -2.49 -19.16
C VAL A 125 -14.90 -1.71 -20.00
N SER A 126 -16.20 -1.97 -19.83
CA SER A 126 -17.26 -1.31 -20.62
C SER A 126 -17.29 0.22 -20.50
N ALA A 127 -16.76 0.79 -19.42
CA ALA A 127 -16.53 2.23 -19.27
C ALA A 127 -15.54 2.53 -18.12
N PRO A 128 -14.64 3.53 -18.25
CA PRO A 128 -13.82 3.98 -17.14
C PRO A 128 -14.69 4.52 -15.99
N PRO A 129 -14.21 4.47 -14.72
CA PRO A 129 -14.95 5.05 -13.61
C PRO A 129 -15.12 6.56 -13.84
N ALA A 130 -16.36 7.03 -13.73
CA ALA A 130 -16.67 8.44 -13.94
C ALA A 130 -16.01 9.30 -12.86
N LEU A 131 -15.24 10.31 -13.28
CA LEU A 131 -14.73 11.36 -12.41
C LEU A 131 -15.79 12.46 -12.28
N LYS A 132 -16.03 12.95 -11.07
CA LYS A 132 -16.85 14.16 -10.90
C LYS A 132 -16.04 15.40 -11.32
N PRO A 133 -16.69 16.41 -11.91
CA PRO A 133 -16.05 17.71 -12.09
C PRO A 133 -15.47 18.19 -10.75
N PRO A 134 -14.25 18.74 -10.73
CA PRO A 134 -13.69 19.34 -9.53
C PRO A 134 -14.67 20.37 -8.93
N SER A 135 -14.83 20.34 -7.62
CA SER A 135 -15.76 21.23 -6.89
C SER A 135 -15.08 21.88 -5.71
N GLY A 136 -15.69 22.94 -5.16
CA GLY A 136 -15.24 23.61 -3.94
C GLY A 136 -14.20 24.72 -4.15
N LEU A 137 -13.93 25.07 -5.41
CA LEU A 137 -13.32 26.36 -5.75
C LEU A 137 -14.39 27.47 -5.69
N PRO A 138 -14.06 28.65 -5.15
CA PRO A 138 -14.96 29.80 -5.21
C PRO A 138 -15.09 30.33 -6.66
N GLU A 139 -16.05 31.23 -6.90
CA GLU A 139 -16.21 31.86 -8.21
C GLU A 139 -15.02 32.78 -8.57
N TYR A 140 -14.42 33.42 -7.56
CA TYR A 140 -13.28 34.31 -7.70
C TYR A 140 -12.16 33.94 -6.73
N GLY A 141 -10.92 34.11 -7.17
CA GLY A 141 -9.75 33.95 -6.32
C GLY A 141 -9.60 35.07 -5.29
N SER A 142 -8.72 34.87 -4.31
CA SER A 142 -8.39 35.87 -3.29
C SER A 142 -6.87 36.09 -3.19
N ARG A 143 -6.47 37.28 -2.75
CA ARG A 143 -5.08 37.59 -2.40
C ARG A 143 -4.78 37.40 -0.91
N ASP A 144 -5.75 36.92 -0.14
CA ASP A 144 -5.55 36.59 1.25
C ASP A 144 -4.48 35.51 1.41
N GLU A 145 -3.75 35.57 2.51
CA GLU A 145 -2.81 34.53 2.90
C GLU A 145 -3.55 33.44 3.66
N GLY A 146 -3.35 32.20 3.25
CA GLY A 146 -3.98 31.07 3.91
C GLY A 146 -3.76 29.74 3.19
N PRO A 147 -4.12 28.63 3.84
CA PRO A 147 -3.99 27.30 3.28
C PRO A 147 -5.19 26.94 2.39
N VAL A 148 -5.02 25.92 1.54
CA VAL A 148 -6.13 25.27 0.82
C VAL A 148 -6.16 23.79 1.16
N VAL A 149 -7.36 23.22 1.24
CA VAL A 149 -7.55 21.78 1.39
C VAL A 149 -7.82 21.17 0.01
N ILE A 150 -7.13 20.07 -0.30
CA ILE A 150 -7.46 19.22 -1.45
C ILE A 150 -7.77 17.82 -0.95
N ARG A 151 -8.97 17.33 -1.25
CA ARG A 151 -9.42 15.97 -0.96
C ARG A 151 -9.40 15.14 -2.24
N VAL A 152 -8.70 14.01 -2.22
CA VAL A 152 -8.70 13.04 -3.33
C VAL A 152 -9.39 11.75 -2.89
N SER A 153 -10.58 11.49 -3.44
CA SER A 153 -11.47 10.40 -3.02
C SER A 153 -11.70 9.39 -4.15
N THR A 154 -10.90 8.33 -4.21
CA THR A 154 -11.09 7.26 -5.21
C THR A 154 -11.43 5.91 -4.61
N SER A 155 -10.89 5.58 -3.43
CA SER A 155 -11.21 4.36 -2.71
C SER A 155 -12.36 4.54 -1.71
N HIS A 156 -12.40 5.68 -1.04
CA HIS A 156 -13.43 6.07 -0.08
C HIS A 156 -13.70 7.55 -0.23
N ARG A 157 -14.92 7.97 0.15
CA ARG A 157 -15.27 9.38 0.24
C ARG A 157 -14.65 9.97 1.49
N ILE A 158 -13.97 11.11 1.34
CA ILE A 158 -13.57 11.97 2.47
C ILE A 158 -14.65 13.04 2.62
N ALA A 159 -15.26 13.14 3.79
CA ALA A 159 -16.28 14.12 4.03
C ALA A 159 -15.67 15.49 4.43
N PRO A 160 -16.26 16.62 3.99
CA PRO A 160 -15.70 17.94 4.29
C PRO A 160 -15.52 18.24 5.79
N TRP A 161 -16.43 17.74 6.64
CA TRP A 161 -16.33 17.95 8.08
C TRP A 161 -15.11 17.26 8.72
N GLU A 162 -14.64 16.13 8.15
CA GLU A 162 -13.43 15.43 8.63
C GLU A 162 -12.16 16.25 8.38
N THR A 163 -12.15 17.11 7.36
CA THR A 163 -11.01 17.99 7.07
C THR A 163 -11.15 19.35 7.73
N ALA A 164 -12.38 19.86 7.87
CA ALA A 164 -12.65 21.14 8.51
C ALA A 164 -12.34 21.15 10.01
N GLU A 165 -12.44 20.00 10.70
CA GLU A 165 -12.02 19.90 12.11
C GLU A 165 -10.49 20.07 12.30
N ILE A 166 -9.71 19.86 11.23
CA ILE A 166 -8.25 19.90 11.23
C ILE A 166 -7.74 21.22 10.65
N VAL A 167 -8.38 21.69 9.57
CA VAL A 167 -8.03 22.92 8.85
C VAL A 167 -9.28 23.81 8.79
N PRO A 168 -9.65 24.49 9.89
CA PRO A 168 -10.93 25.21 9.99
C PRO A 168 -10.99 26.52 9.20
N SER A 169 -9.87 27.00 8.65
CA SER A 169 -9.76 28.30 7.98
C SER A 169 -9.00 28.19 6.66
N SER A 170 -9.43 27.26 5.81
CA SER A 170 -8.95 27.15 4.43
C SER A 170 -9.55 28.25 3.55
N LEU A 171 -8.78 28.72 2.56
CA LEU A 171 -9.25 29.64 1.52
C LEU A 171 -10.20 28.96 0.53
N ALA A 172 -10.03 27.65 0.36
CA ALA A 172 -10.87 26.79 -0.48
C ALA A 172 -10.72 25.33 -0.07
N ASP A 173 -11.71 24.53 -0.44
CA ASP A 173 -11.88 23.13 -0.09
C ASP A 173 -12.17 22.33 -1.37
N VAL A 174 -11.11 21.93 -2.08
CA VAL A 174 -11.22 21.35 -3.42
C VAL A 174 -11.38 19.84 -3.37
N ASP A 175 -12.37 19.30 -4.07
CA ASP A 175 -12.60 17.86 -4.20
C ASP A 175 -12.23 17.33 -5.59
N VAL A 176 -11.37 16.31 -5.62
CA VAL A 176 -11.11 15.46 -6.79
C VAL A 176 -11.61 14.07 -6.45
N MET A 177 -12.75 13.65 -7.02
CA MET A 177 -13.39 12.40 -6.63
C MET A 177 -14.01 11.61 -7.78
N LEU A 178 -13.99 10.30 -7.64
CA LEU A 178 -14.83 9.43 -8.49
C LEU A 178 -16.31 9.62 -8.12
N ALA A 179 -17.19 9.38 -9.10
CA ALA A 179 -18.63 9.39 -8.90
C ALA A 179 -19.06 8.33 -7.88
N ALA A 180 -18.43 7.16 -7.95
CA ALA A 180 -18.57 6.05 -7.02
C ALA A 180 -17.18 5.58 -6.56
N PRO A 181 -16.64 6.13 -5.46
CA PRO A 181 -15.40 5.64 -4.88
C PRO A 181 -15.52 4.18 -4.43
N GLY A 182 -14.43 3.43 -4.56
CA GLY A 182 -14.33 2.05 -4.11
C GLY A 182 -12.90 1.53 -4.21
N GLU A 183 -12.53 0.59 -3.34
CA GLU A 183 -11.14 0.11 -3.23
C GLU A 183 -10.54 -0.41 -4.55
N GLU A 184 -11.40 -0.95 -5.42
CA GLU A 184 -11.06 -1.48 -6.75
C GLU A 184 -11.76 -0.70 -7.88
N ALA A 185 -12.06 0.59 -7.67
CA ALA A 185 -12.67 1.44 -8.68
C ALA A 185 -11.71 1.79 -9.82
N LEU A 186 -10.41 1.96 -9.51
CA LEU A 186 -9.35 2.21 -10.49
C LEU A 186 -8.77 0.89 -11.00
N ARG A 187 -9.34 0.37 -12.09
CA ARG A 187 -8.98 -0.95 -12.66
C ARG A 187 -8.04 -0.89 -13.85
N THR A 188 -7.77 0.30 -14.37
CA THR A 188 -6.91 0.50 -15.53
C THR A 188 -5.96 1.69 -15.33
N GLN A 189 -4.84 1.67 -16.04
CA GLN A 189 -3.84 2.73 -16.01
C GLN A 189 -4.41 4.06 -16.54
N SER A 190 -5.31 4.00 -17.53
CA SER A 190 -6.01 5.16 -18.08
C SER A 190 -6.88 5.84 -17.01
N ALA A 191 -7.68 5.07 -16.26
CA ALA A 191 -8.50 5.60 -15.18
C ALA A 191 -7.67 6.27 -14.08
N LEU A 192 -6.53 5.67 -13.71
CA LEU A 192 -5.58 6.28 -12.77
C LEU A 192 -5.05 7.61 -13.32
N THR A 193 -4.69 7.65 -14.61
CA THR A 193 -4.15 8.83 -15.28
C THR A 193 -5.14 10.00 -15.32
N GLU A 194 -6.43 9.73 -15.53
CA GLU A 194 -7.47 10.76 -15.48
C GLU A 194 -7.59 11.41 -14.09
N VAL A 195 -7.46 10.64 -13.01
CA VAL A 195 -7.43 11.20 -11.65
C VAL A 195 -6.18 12.06 -11.42
N VAL A 196 -5.02 11.60 -11.91
CA VAL A 196 -3.76 12.37 -11.81
C VAL A 196 -3.88 13.70 -12.56
N LYS A 197 -4.48 13.69 -13.75
CA LYS A 197 -4.74 14.90 -14.54
C LYS A 197 -5.64 15.88 -13.79
N ALA A 198 -6.77 15.40 -13.26
CA ALA A 198 -7.68 16.24 -12.49
C ALA A 198 -7.05 16.82 -11.21
N PHE A 199 -6.17 16.06 -10.56
CA PHE A 199 -5.39 16.57 -9.43
C PHE A 199 -4.41 17.68 -9.87
N ASN A 200 -3.71 17.50 -10.99
CA ASN A 200 -2.82 18.53 -11.52
C ASN A 200 -3.57 19.79 -11.93
N ASP A 201 -4.76 19.64 -12.52
CA ASP A 201 -5.65 20.76 -12.85
C ASP A 201 -6.10 21.50 -11.59
N ALA A 202 -6.45 20.76 -10.53
CA ALA A 202 -6.80 21.35 -9.23
C ALA A 202 -5.64 22.13 -8.60
N LEU A 203 -4.42 21.56 -8.59
CA LEU A 203 -3.21 22.26 -8.12
C LEU A 203 -2.99 23.57 -8.90
N SER A 204 -3.09 23.50 -10.23
CA SER A 204 -2.87 24.65 -11.11
C SER A 204 -3.92 25.75 -10.88
N GLN A 205 -5.19 25.38 -10.73
CA GLN A 205 -6.29 26.30 -10.44
C GLN A 205 -6.12 26.96 -9.07
N VAL A 206 -5.82 26.17 -8.03
CA VAL A 206 -5.55 26.67 -6.68
C VAL A 206 -4.41 27.70 -6.69
N LYS A 207 -3.29 27.39 -7.36
CA LYS A 207 -2.15 28.33 -7.44
C LYS A 207 -2.50 29.62 -8.19
N SER A 208 -3.31 29.52 -9.24
CA SER A 208 -3.76 30.67 -10.02
C SER A 208 -4.70 31.58 -9.21
N MET A 209 -5.65 30.98 -8.49
CA MET A 209 -6.67 31.70 -7.71
C MET A 209 -6.14 32.29 -6.40
N PHE A 210 -5.16 31.62 -5.77
CA PHE A 210 -4.60 32.00 -4.47
C PHE A 210 -3.08 32.19 -4.60
N PRO A 211 -2.61 33.34 -5.14
CA PRO A 211 -1.19 33.56 -5.37
C PRO A 211 -0.36 33.55 -4.07
N ARG A 212 -0.97 33.87 -2.92
CA ARG A 212 -0.36 33.89 -1.57
C ARG A 212 -0.69 32.66 -0.72
N LEU A 213 -0.92 31.52 -1.37
CA LEU A 213 -1.16 30.24 -0.72
C LEU A 213 0.01 29.88 0.23
N THR A 214 -0.30 29.59 1.49
CA THR A 214 0.71 29.25 2.51
C THR A 214 1.01 27.76 2.60
N ALA A 215 0.03 26.91 2.34
CA ALA A 215 0.16 25.45 2.33
C ALA A 215 -0.97 24.80 1.52
N ILE A 216 -0.73 23.56 1.09
CA ILE A 216 -1.77 22.67 0.56
C ILE A 216 -1.92 21.49 1.52
N HIS A 217 -3.12 21.30 2.07
CA HIS A 217 -3.43 20.16 2.90
C HIS A 217 -4.05 19.07 2.03
N LEU A 218 -3.28 18.01 1.76
CA LEU A 218 -3.67 16.89 0.91
C LEU A 218 -4.20 15.74 1.76
N PHE A 219 -5.53 15.56 1.73
CA PHE A 219 -6.21 14.39 2.29
C PHE A 219 -6.51 13.42 1.15
N ALA A 220 -6.04 12.20 1.25
CA ALA A 220 -6.22 11.23 0.17
C ALA A 220 -6.69 9.89 0.69
N ALA A 221 -7.74 9.38 0.05
CA ALA A 221 -8.29 8.05 0.21
C ALA A 221 -8.13 7.34 -1.13
N VAL A 222 -6.89 6.95 -1.43
CA VAL A 222 -6.46 6.49 -2.76
C VAL A 222 -5.64 5.20 -2.67
N PRO A 223 -5.57 4.38 -3.74
CA PRO A 223 -4.59 3.31 -3.79
C PRO A 223 -3.16 3.86 -3.79
N VAL A 224 -2.23 3.07 -3.26
CA VAL A 224 -0.80 3.45 -3.07
C VAL A 224 -0.11 3.91 -4.36
N GLY A 225 -0.42 3.28 -5.50
CA GLY A 225 0.12 3.68 -6.80
C GLY A 225 -0.35 5.07 -7.24
N LEU A 226 -1.61 5.41 -6.97
CA LEU A 226 -2.12 6.76 -7.20
C LEU A 226 -1.47 7.75 -6.23
N ALA A 227 -1.34 7.44 -4.94
CA ALA A 227 -0.66 8.31 -3.97
C ALA A 227 0.75 8.71 -4.45
N PHE A 228 1.53 7.75 -4.94
CA PHE A 228 2.82 7.99 -5.56
C PHE A 228 2.70 8.97 -6.75
N ARG A 229 1.77 8.73 -7.67
CA ARG A 229 1.59 9.59 -8.86
C ARG A 229 1.13 11.01 -8.51
N LEU A 230 0.31 11.18 -7.47
CA LEU A 230 -0.08 12.50 -6.95
C LEU A 230 1.16 13.25 -6.44
N GLY A 231 1.98 12.58 -5.63
CA GLY A 231 3.26 13.11 -5.17
C GLY A 231 4.14 13.62 -6.31
N ALA A 232 4.27 12.83 -7.37
CA ALA A 232 5.08 13.16 -8.55
C ALA A 232 4.56 14.35 -9.39
N GLN A 233 3.34 14.86 -9.14
CA GLN A 233 2.84 16.09 -9.78
C GLN A 233 3.23 17.35 -9.00
N ILE A 234 3.67 17.23 -7.75
CA ILE A 234 3.92 18.38 -6.89
C ILE A 234 5.32 18.91 -7.18
N ASN A 235 5.40 20.06 -7.85
CA ASN A 235 6.66 20.75 -8.08
C ASN A 235 7.01 21.68 -6.89
N PRO A 236 8.11 21.43 -6.15
CA PRO A 236 8.54 22.27 -5.03
C PRO A 236 8.77 23.74 -5.37
N THR A 237 9.09 24.05 -6.63
CA THR A 237 9.39 25.43 -7.04
C THR A 237 8.14 26.23 -7.41
N ILE A 238 6.97 25.59 -7.48
CA ILE A 238 5.70 26.19 -7.92
C ILE A 238 4.72 26.26 -6.75
N TYR A 239 4.58 25.15 -6.04
CA TYR A 239 3.62 25.00 -4.96
C TYR A 239 4.31 25.20 -3.60
N PRO A 240 3.60 25.76 -2.60
CA PRO A 240 4.09 25.78 -1.24
C PRO A 240 4.16 24.36 -0.66
N GLU A 241 4.49 24.27 0.62
CA GLU A 241 4.53 22.99 1.32
C GLU A 241 3.18 22.24 1.19
N VAL A 242 3.27 20.94 0.90
CA VAL A 242 2.09 20.06 0.83
C VAL A 242 2.08 19.14 2.05
N VAL A 243 1.10 19.33 2.92
CA VAL A 243 0.93 18.56 4.16
C VAL A 243 0.07 17.34 3.85
N THR A 244 0.61 16.14 4.09
CA THR A 244 -0.11 14.88 3.91
C THR A 244 -0.64 14.35 5.24
N TYR A 245 -1.69 13.54 5.16
CA TYR A 245 -2.38 13.00 6.33
C TYR A 245 -2.50 11.48 6.26
N GLN A 246 -2.38 10.83 7.42
CA GLN A 246 -2.70 9.42 7.59
C GLN A 246 -4.06 9.27 8.26
N TYR A 247 -4.92 8.43 7.66
CA TYR A 247 -6.21 8.05 8.22
C TYR A 247 -6.06 6.99 9.32
N TRP A 248 -6.79 7.16 10.41
CA TRP A 248 -6.98 6.19 11.48
C TRP A 248 -8.42 6.26 12.00
N ARG A 249 -9.21 5.21 11.71
CA ARG A 249 -10.65 5.15 12.04
C ARG A 249 -10.99 5.38 13.51
N LYS A 250 -10.12 4.99 14.44
CA LYS A 250 -10.33 5.17 15.89
C LYS A 250 -9.77 6.50 16.41
N GLY A 251 -9.21 7.33 15.53
CA GLY A 251 -8.64 8.63 15.88
C GLY A 251 -9.70 9.69 16.10
N THR A 252 -9.33 10.70 16.88
CA THR A 252 -10.07 11.96 17.02
C THR A 252 -9.04 13.09 17.06
N PRO A 253 -8.84 13.85 15.96
CA PRO A 253 -9.45 13.69 14.63
C PRO A 253 -9.06 12.37 13.92
N GLN A 254 -9.84 11.93 12.93
CA GLN A 254 -9.58 10.66 12.20
C GLN A 254 -8.36 10.74 11.28
N TYR A 255 -8.01 11.94 10.81
CA TYR A 255 -6.79 12.19 10.07
C TYR A 255 -5.75 12.84 10.97
N ARG A 256 -4.51 12.36 10.89
CA ARG A 256 -3.36 12.96 11.57
C ARG A 256 -2.34 13.39 10.54
N GLN A 257 -1.75 14.57 10.75
CA GLN A 257 -0.65 15.04 9.92
C GLN A 257 0.49 13.99 9.95
N ALA A 258 1.03 13.70 8.78
CA ALA A 258 2.07 12.69 8.59
C ALA A 258 3.35 13.33 8.04
N ILE A 259 3.43 13.52 6.72
CA ILE A 259 4.63 14.02 6.04
C ILE A 259 4.34 15.37 5.39
N VAL A 260 5.27 16.32 5.52
CA VAL A 260 5.25 17.60 4.81
C VAL A 260 6.19 17.52 3.60
N LEU A 261 5.66 17.72 2.41
CA LEU A 261 6.41 17.76 1.15
C LEU A 261 6.87 19.21 0.91
N ALA A 262 8.13 19.50 1.23
CA ALA A 262 8.70 20.84 1.16
C ALA A 262 10.09 20.83 0.51
N GLU A 263 10.52 21.97 -0.02
CA GLU A 263 11.84 22.12 -0.65
C GLU A 263 13.01 21.76 0.30
N ARG A 264 12.80 21.88 1.62
CA ARG A 264 13.76 21.40 2.65
C ARG A 264 14.04 19.90 2.58
N CYS A 265 13.09 19.08 2.12
CA CYS A 265 13.38 17.66 1.88
C CYS A 265 14.44 17.51 0.77
N ARG A 266 14.48 18.42 -0.22
CA ARG A 266 15.34 18.35 -1.40
C ARG A 266 16.78 18.84 -1.17
N ALA A 267 16.99 19.65 -0.12
CA ALA A 267 18.25 20.37 0.10
C ALA A 267 19.46 19.47 0.46
N ASP A 268 19.21 18.22 0.87
CA ASP A 268 20.27 17.26 1.23
C ASP A 268 20.75 16.40 0.04
N LEU A 269 20.20 16.60 -1.16
CA LEU A 269 20.75 16.00 -2.37
C LEU A 269 21.72 16.97 -3.05
N PRO A 270 22.95 16.54 -3.37
CA PRO A 270 23.78 17.32 -4.27
C PRO A 270 23.02 17.50 -5.58
N ALA A 271 22.80 18.76 -5.97
CA ALA A 271 22.38 19.09 -7.32
C ALA A 271 23.27 18.29 -8.28
N LEU A 272 22.66 17.52 -9.19
CA LEU A 272 23.35 16.75 -10.23
C LEU A 272 24.31 17.69 -10.98
N ARG A 273 25.54 17.79 -10.48
CA ARG A 273 26.67 18.40 -11.16
C ARG A 273 27.33 17.28 -11.92
N LEU A 274 27.24 17.38 -13.24
CA LEU A 274 28.13 16.68 -14.14
C LEU A 274 29.56 17.14 -13.81
N ASP A 275 30.31 16.29 -13.10
CA ASP A 275 31.66 15.83 -13.47
C ASP A 275 32.65 15.63 -12.29
N ASN A 276 33.37 14.52 -12.40
CA ASN A 276 34.71 14.13 -11.90
C ASN A 276 34.93 13.60 -10.45
N ALA A 277 34.99 12.26 -10.39
CA ALA A 277 35.94 11.34 -9.71
C ALA A 277 36.67 11.73 -8.40
N GLY A 278 36.56 10.87 -7.38
CA GLY A 278 37.56 10.73 -6.30
C GLY A 278 37.12 10.05 -4.99
N SER A 279 37.41 8.74 -4.86
CA SER A 279 37.80 7.93 -3.67
C SER A 279 37.35 8.27 -2.22
N ALA A 280 36.76 7.28 -1.52
CA ALA A 280 37.35 6.54 -0.37
C ALA A 280 36.33 6.06 0.71
N MET A 281 36.61 4.85 1.23
CA MET A 281 35.88 4.01 2.21
C MET A 281 36.00 4.46 3.69
N GLY A 282 35.11 3.92 4.55
CA GLY A 282 35.31 3.78 6.00
C GLY A 282 34.18 3.04 6.73
N ASP A 283 34.50 1.88 7.32
CA ASP A 283 33.63 0.95 8.08
C ASP A 283 33.27 1.44 9.51
N VAL A 284 32.11 1.01 10.04
CA VAL A 284 31.83 0.99 11.50
C VAL A 284 31.07 -0.30 11.90
N VAL A 285 31.52 -0.89 13.00
CA VAL A 285 31.20 -2.20 13.61
C VAL A 285 29.91 -2.16 14.45
N ALA A 286 29.15 -3.28 14.46
CA ALA A 286 27.86 -3.44 15.16
C ALA A 286 27.97 -3.91 16.63
N ASP A 287 27.05 -3.42 17.47
CA ASP A 287 26.94 -3.67 18.92
C ASP A 287 26.13 -4.96 19.24
N PRO A 288 26.67 -5.91 20.03
CA PRO A 288 26.01 -7.18 20.38
C PRO A 288 24.77 -7.07 21.28
N ALA A 289 24.43 -5.90 21.84
CA ALA A 289 23.22 -5.73 22.65
C ALA A 289 21.90 -5.81 21.84
N LEU A 290 21.95 -5.53 20.53
CA LEU A 290 20.78 -5.58 19.63
C LEU A 290 20.33 -7.02 19.32
N GLN A 291 21.25 -7.99 19.40
CA GLN A 291 20.96 -9.39 19.08
C GLN A 291 20.08 -10.07 20.15
N THR A 292 20.19 -9.64 21.41
CA THR A 292 19.42 -10.20 22.52
C THR A 292 17.96 -9.75 22.52
N VAL A 293 17.69 -8.52 22.05
CA VAL A 293 16.31 -7.99 21.93
C VAL A 293 15.57 -8.59 20.73
N MET A 294 16.27 -8.90 19.62
CA MET A 294 15.68 -9.59 18.46
C MET A 294 15.22 -11.02 18.76
N ASN A 295 15.80 -11.69 19.77
CA ASN A 295 15.44 -13.07 20.10
C ASN A 295 14.10 -13.19 20.86
N LEU A 296 13.56 -12.12 21.43
CA LEU A 296 12.25 -12.11 22.08
C LEU A 296 11.07 -12.01 21.09
N TYR A 297 11.32 -11.59 19.85
CA TYR A 297 10.30 -11.48 18.79
C TYR A 297 10.15 -12.74 17.93
N ASN A 298 10.97 -13.78 18.17
CA ASN A 298 10.95 -15.04 17.44
C ASN A 298 10.18 -16.15 18.19
N ALA A 299 9.01 -15.84 18.75
CA ALA A 299 8.07 -16.89 19.16
C ALA A 299 7.21 -17.30 17.95
N PRO A 300 7.15 -18.59 17.56
CA PRO A 300 6.39 -19.03 16.39
C PRO A 300 4.88 -18.86 16.64
N ASN A 301 4.26 -17.97 15.87
CA ASN A 301 2.81 -17.72 15.86
C ASN A 301 2.05 -19.03 15.56
N ARG A 302 1.17 -19.45 16.48
CA ARG A 302 0.21 -20.55 16.25
C ARG A 302 -0.87 -20.07 15.29
N PHE A 303 -0.71 -20.35 13.99
CA PHE A 303 -1.65 -19.96 12.93
C PHE A 303 -3.13 -20.17 13.31
N LEU A 304 -3.48 -21.32 13.93
CA LEU A 304 -4.86 -21.63 14.30
C LEU A 304 -5.46 -20.75 15.42
N ASP A 305 -4.62 -20.01 16.14
CA ASP A 305 -5.00 -19.10 17.22
C ASP A 305 -4.81 -17.62 16.83
N ALA A 306 -4.37 -17.35 15.60
CA ALA A 306 -4.15 -15.98 15.14
C ALA A 306 -5.47 -15.24 14.96
N LEU A 307 -5.50 -13.97 15.39
CA LEU A 307 -6.67 -13.08 15.26
C LEU A 307 -6.80 -12.44 13.87
N SER A 308 -5.75 -12.58 13.04
CA SER A 308 -5.69 -12.14 11.66
C SER A 308 -4.57 -12.89 10.93
N TYR A 309 -4.67 -13.01 9.61
CA TYR A 309 -3.63 -13.66 8.80
C TYR A 309 -2.83 -12.67 7.97
N GLY A 310 -1.51 -12.77 8.07
CA GLY A 310 -0.64 -12.38 6.98
C GLY A 310 -0.71 -13.46 5.91
N TRP A 311 -1.39 -13.20 4.79
CA TRP A 311 -1.54 -14.18 3.70
C TRP A 311 -0.23 -14.47 2.94
N ALA A 312 0.86 -13.81 3.31
CA ALA A 312 2.22 -14.15 2.93
C ALA A 312 2.74 -15.41 3.66
N ASP A 313 2.16 -15.76 4.81
CA ASP A 313 2.57 -16.94 5.59
C ASP A 313 2.05 -18.23 4.94
N GLU A 314 2.89 -19.28 4.95
CA GLU A 314 2.56 -20.54 4.28
C GLU A 314 1.34 -21.24 4.91
N ALA A 315 1.24 -21.24 6.23
CA ALA A 315 0.18 -21.95 6.97
C ALA A 315 -1.26 -21.47 6.63
N PRO A 316 -1.60 -20.17 6.72
CA PRO A 316 -2.92 -19.68 6.32
C PRO A 316 -3.22 -19.92 4.84
N ARG A 317 -2.23 -19.70 3.96
CA ARG A 317 -2.40 -19.92 2.52
C ARG A 317 -2.72 -21.38 2.22
N ARG A 318 -1.93 -22.31 2.77
CA ARG A 318 -2.11 -23.76 2.57
C ARG A 318 -3.43 -24.24 3.16
N PHE A 319 -3.84 -23.72 4.32
CA PHE A 319 -5.15 -24.04 4.90
C PHE A 319 -6.29 -23.55 4.00
N CYS A 320 -6.23 -22.33 3.49
CA CYS A 320 -7.23 -21.81 2.54
C CYS A 320 -7.30 -22.62 1.25
N GLU A 321 -6.16 -23.04 0.69
CA GLU A 321 -6.13 -23.89 -0.51
C GLU A 321 -6.81 -25.24 -0.28
N ILE A 322 -6.63 -25.84 0.90
CA ILE A 322 -7.35 -27.05 1.31
C ILE A 322 -8.84 -26.78 1.38
N MET A 323 -9.27 -25.68 2.00
CA MET A 323 -10.69 -25.33 2.11
C MET A 323 -11.34 -25.12 0.74
N VAL A 324 -10.65 -24.45 -0.18
CA VAL A 324 -11.12 -24.24 -1.56
C VAL A 324 -11.24 -25.56 -2.33
N GLY A 325 -10.30 -26.48 -2.15
CA GLY A 325 -10.34 -27.81 -2.78
C GLY A 325 -11.43 -28.72 -2.19
N ALA A 326 -11.56 -28.73 -0.87
CA ALA A 326 -12.47 -29.61 -0.12
C ALA A 326 -13.93 -29.14 -0.16
N TYR A 327 -14.15 -27.82 -0.17
CA TYR A 327 -15.45 -27.18 -0.19
C TYR A 327 -15.54 -26.21 -1.38
N ASN A 328 -15.52 -26.81 -2.57
CA ASN A 328 -15.38 -26.15 -3.86
C ASN A 328 -16.65 -25.43 -4.38
N SER A 329 -17.66 -25.21 -3.53
CA SER A 329 -18.88 -24.48 -3.88
C SER A 329 -19.38 -23.65 -2.70
N ALA A 330 -20.11 -22.57 -2.99
CA ALA A 330 -20.67 -21.69 -1.96
C ALA A 330 -21.60 -22.47 -1.00
N SER A 331 -22.39 -23.42 -1.51
CA SER A 331 -23.26 -24.27 -0.70
C SER A 331 -22.48 -25.15 0.27
N ARG A 332 -21.39 -25.79 -0.18
CA ARG A 332 -20.54 -26.62 0.68
C ARG A 332 -19.79 -25.77 1.71
N ALA A 333 -19.36 -24.57 1.33
CA ALA A 333 -18.73 -23.62 2.25
C ALA A 333 -19.70 -23.17 3.36
N ARG A 334 -20.96 -22.82 3.02
CA ARG A 334 -21.98 -22.48 4.03
C ARG A 334 -22.17 -23.60 5.03
N GLU A 335 -22.35 -24.83 4.56
CA GLU A 335 -22.64 -25.98 5.42
C GLU A 335 -21.56 -26.20 6.49
N ILE A 336 -20.29 -26.14 6.11
CA ILE A 336 -19.19 -26.35 7.07
C ILE A 336 -18.95 -25.13 7.97
N LEU A 337 -19.17 -23.90 7.47
CA LEU A 337 -19.04 -22.68 8.27
C LEU A 337 -20.13 -22.60 9.34
N GLU A 338 -21.36 -22.97 8.98
CA GLU A 338 -22.49 -23.09 9.90
C GLU A 338 -22.23 -24.16 10.97
N LYS A 339 -21.81 -25.37 10.57
CA LYS A 339 -21.41 -26.45 11.52
C LYS A 339 -20.28 -26.02 12.46
N SER A 340 -19.41 -25.12 12.00
CA SER A 340 -18.30 -24.59 12.78
C SER A 340 -18.70 -23.39 13.65
N GLY A 341 -19.91 -22.85 13.49
CA GLY A 341 -20.39 -21.66 14.18
C GLY A 341 -19.62 -20.40 13.79
N ILE A 342 -19.19 -20.29 12.53
CA ILE A 342 -18.62 -19.06 11.98
C ILE A 342 -19.76 -18.17 11.49
N ASP A 343 -19.65 -16.87 11.75
CA ASP A 343 -20.66 -15.89 11.32
C ASP A 343 -20.75 -15.83 9.80
N MET A 344 -21.88 -16.30 9.25
CA MET A 344 -22.17 -16.29 7.82
C MET A 344 -22.65 -14.92 7.33
N GLY A 345 -23.16 -14.06 8.22
CA GLY A 345 -23.64 -12.73 7.85
C GLY A 345 -22.52 -11.78 7.41
N SER A 346 -21.29 -12.09 7.82
CA SER A 346 -20.07 -11.37 7.48
C SER A 346 -19.29 -11.99 6.31
N VAL A 347 -19.88 -12.93 5.57
CA VAL A 347 -19.25 -13.58 4.41
C VAL A 347 -20.13 -13.40 3.18
N ASN A 348 -19.60 -12.81 2.11
CA ASN A 348 -20.31 -12.73 0.84
C ASN A 348 -20.22 -14.08 0.12
N PHE A 349 -21.35 -14.74 -0.10
CA PHE A 349 -21.40 -16.03 -0.79
C PHE A 349 -21.71 -15.93 -2.30
N GLU A 350 -21.88 -14.72 -2.84
CA GLU A 350 -22.10 -14.47 -4.26
C GLU A 350 -20.78 -14.26 -5.04
N GLN A 351 -19.65 -14.44 -4.37
CA GLN A 351 -18.30 -14.31 -4.94
C GLN A 351 -17.67 -15.67 -5.26
N PRO A 352 -16.54 -15.72 -6.00
CA PRO A 352 -15.84 -16.97 -6.27
C PRO A 352 -15.45 -17.70 -4.98
N VAL A 353 -15.50 -19.03 -5.00
CA VAL A 353 -15.28 -19.90 -3.83
C VAL A 353 -13.96 -19.64 -3.10
N ARG A 354 -12.92 -19.26 -3.85
CA ARG A 354 -11.65 -18.81 -3.26
C ARG A 354 -11.85 -17.58 -2.37
N ALA A 355 -12.53 -16.54 -2.86
CA ALA A 355 -12.81 -15.33 -2.10
C ALA A 355 -13.70 -15.60 -0.88
N ILE A 356 -14.70 -16.50 -1.01
CA ILE A 356 -15.52 -16.99 0.11
C ILE A 356 -14.63 -17.53 1.23
N TRP A 357 -13.66 -18.38 0.90
CA TRP A 357 -12.78 -18.98 1.89
C TRP A 357 -11.78 -18.01 2.51
N TYR A 358 -11.26 -17.05 1.75
CA TYR A 358 -10.44 -15.98 2.30
C TYR A 358 -11.21 -15.12 3.31
N GLU A 359 -12.43 -14.71 2.97
CA GLU A 359 -13.26 -13.90 3.85
C GLU A 359 -13.69 -14.70 5.09
N ALA A 360 -14.16 -15.93 4.90
CA ALA A 360 -14.59 -16.80 5.99
C ALA A 360 -13.45 -17.14 6.97
N LEU A 361 -12.22 -17.33 6.49
CA LEU A 361 -11.06 -17.54 7.34
C LEU A 361 -10.69 -16.29 8.14
N ASN A 362 -10.79 -15.10 7.54
CA ASN A 362 -10.59 -13.83 8.27
C ASN A 362 -11.70 -13.59 9.32
N VAL A 363 -12.95 -13.92 9.00
CA VAL A 363 -14.07 -13.87 9.97
C VAL A 363 -13.82 -14.85 11.12
N ALA A 364 -13.41 -16.07 10.81
CA ALA A 364 -13.05 -17.07 11.80
C ALA A 364 -11.87 -16.61 12.68
N ALA A 365 -10.81 -16.04 12.11
CA ALA A 365 -9.65 -15.55 12.84
C ALA A 365 -10.04 -14.44 13.84
N ARG A 366 -10.79 -13.43 13.39
CA ARG A 366 -11.24 -12.32 14.23
C ARG A 366 -12.08 -12.78 15.42
N ALA A 367 -12.84 -13.86 15.24
CA ALA A 367 -13.66 -14.48 16.28
C ALA A 367 -12.93 -15.56 17.10
N GLY A 368 -11.65 -15.83 16.83
CA GLY A 368 -10.91 -16.95 17.45
C GLY A 368 -11.45 -18.34 17.08
N GLY A 369 -12.21 -18.44 15.99
CA GLY A 369 -12.93 -19.63 15.55
C GLY A 369 -12.15 -20.57 14.64
N THR A 370 -10.93 -20.23 14.21
CA THR A 370 -10.16 -21.01 13.21
C THR A 370 -9.85 -22.42 13.68
N ARG A 371 -9.41 -22.58 14.93
CA ARG A 371 -9.17 -23.90 15.52
C ARG A 371 -10.44 -24.75 15.56
N LYS A 372 -11.60 -24.13 15.81
CA LYS A 372 -12.90 -24.80 15.79
C LYS A 372 -13.28 -25.23 14.38
N LEU A 373 -13.09 -24.37 13.39
CA LEU A 373 -13.27 -24.69 11.98
C LEU A 373 -12.37 -25.86 11.55
N ALA A 374 -11.07 -25.83 11.87
CA ALA A 374 -10.14 -26.91 11.55
C ALA A 374 -10.56 -28.26 12.16
N ARG A 375 -11.11 -28.26 13.38
CA ARG A 375 -11.67 -29.47 14.03
C ARG A 375 -12.92 -29.96 13.32
N SER A 376 -13.87 -29.09 13.00
CA SER A 376 -15.09 -29.46 12.25
C SER A 376 -14.76 -30.08 10.90
N VAL A 377 -13.80 -29.48 10.19
CA VAL A 377 -13.29 -29.96 8.88
C VAL A 377 -12.63 -31.33 9.03
N ARG A 378 -11.82 -31.55 10.08
CA ARG A 378 -11.22 -32.86 10.36
C ARG A 378 -12.25 -33.95 10.66
N MET A 379 -13.40 -33.61 11.24
CA MET A 379 -14.48 -34.57 11.53
C MET A 379 -15.41 -34.80 10.33
N ASP A 380 -15.25 -34.06 9.24
CA ASP A 380 -16.08 -34.20 8.05
C ASP A 380 -15.58 -35.37 7.18
N GLY A 381 -16.32 -36.48 7.22
CA GLY A 381 -16.03 -37.68 6.45
C GLY A 381 -16.09 -37.50 4.93
N MET A 382 -16.77 -36.45 4.43
CA MET A 382 -16.93 -36.20 2.99
C MET A 382 -15.66 -35.66 2.33
N ILE A 383 -14.65 -35.28 3.13
CA ILE A 383 -13.38 -34.72 2.66
C ILE A 383 -12.18 -35.51 3.20
N ALA A 384 -12.35 -36.80 3.50
CA ALA A 384 -11.32 -37.67 4.06
C ALA A 384 -9.97 -37.64 3.29
N ALA A 385 -10.02 -37.42 1.97
CA ALA A 385 -8.82 -37.26 1.14
C ALA A 385 -7.94 -36.05 1.52
N TYR A 386 -8.49 -35.04 2.21
CA TYR A 386 -7.79 -33.84 2.66
C TYR A 386 -7.30 -33.94 4.11
N HIS A 387 -7.79 -34.92 4.89
CA HIS A 387 -7.45 -35.07 6.31
C HIS A 387 -5.93 -35.16 6.59
N PRO A 388 -5.11 -35.87 5.79
CA PRO A 388 -3.66 -35.90 6.02
C PRO A 388 -3.02 -34.50 5.95
N LYS A 389 -3.45 -33.67 4.99
CA LYS A 389 -2.95 -32.30 4.82
C LYS A 389 -3.42 -31.37 5.93
N ILE A 390 -4.64 -31.59 6.44
CA ILE A 390 -5.17 -30.84 7.59
C ILE A 390 -4.42 -31.22 8.87
N ASP A 391 -4.13 -32.51 9.06
CA ASP A 391 -3.37 -33.02 10.20
C ASP A 391 -1.93 -32.50 10.22
N GLU A 392 -1.29 -32.34 9.06
CA GLU A 392 0.01 -31.67 8.95
C GLU A 392 -0.03 -30.23 9.46
N ILE A 393 -1.06 -29.45 9.07
CA ILE A 393 -1.23 -28.06 9.52
C ILE A 393 -1.51 -28.00 11.02
N ILE A 394 -2.36 -28.90 11.53
CA ILE A 394 -2.65 -28.97 12.96
C ILE A 394 -1.40 -29.38 13.76
N LYS A 395 -0.64 -30.40 13.31
CA LYS A 395 0.59 -30.86 13.98
C LYS A 395 1.72 -29.83 13.94
N ALA A 396 1.91 -29.15 12.81
CA ALA A 396 2.89 -28.06 12.68
C ALA A 396 2.58 -26.90 13.64
N THR A 397 1.32 -26.75 14.06
CA THR A 397 0.89 -25.77 15.07
C THR A 397 1.10 -26.25 16.52
N HIS A 398 1.32 -27.55 16.75
CA HIS A 398 1.51 -28.17 18.07
C HIS A 398 2.97 -28.57 18.40
N ALA A 399 3.82 -28.80 17.39
CA ALA A 399 5.18 -29.38 17.57
C ALA A 399 6.22 -28.47 18.25
N THR A 400 5.87 -27.28 18.72
CA THR A 400 6.78 -26.35 19.42
C THR A 400 6.72 -26.42 20.95
N GLU A 401 5.97 -27.37 21.54
CA GLU A 401 5.88 -27.54 23.00
C GLU A 401 6.82 -28.59 23.62
N GLU A 402 7.50 -29.46 22.86
CA GLU A 402 8.27 -30.59 23.46
C GLU A 402 9.81 -30.52 23.29
N GLY A 403 10.37 -29.35 22.95
CA GLY A 403 11.80 -29.19 22.70
C GLY A 403 12.68 -28.71 23.87
N SER A 404 12.15 -28.53 25.09
CA SER A 404 12.91 -27.93 26.20
C SER A 404 12.63 -28.53 27.59
N CYS A 405 12.83 -29.84 27.71
CA CYS A 405 13.05 -30.60 28.96
C CYS A 405 13.56 -31.97 28.51
N GLN A 406 14.72 -32.54 28.88
CA GLN A 406 15.70 -32.49 29.97
C GLN A 406 16.94 -33.28 29.48
N PRO A 407 18.01 -33.51 30.28
CA PRO A 407 18.48 -32.84 31.49
C PRO A 407 19.80 -32.07 31.30
#